data_AF-A0A917I467-F1
#
_entry.id   AF-A0A917I467-F1
#
_cell.length_a   1.000
_cell.length_b   1.000
_cell.length_c   1.000
_cell.angle_alpha   90.00
_cell.angle_beta   90.00
_cell.angle_gamma   90.00
#
_symmetry.space_group_name_H-M   'P 1'
#
loop_
_entity.id
_entity.type
_entity.pdbx_description
1 polymer ?
#
loop_
_entity_poly.entity_id
_entity_poly.type
_entity_poly.pdbx_seq_one_letter_code
_entity_poly.pdbx_strand_id
1 'polypeptide(L)' 'MTADILSSIAAELRVEVSRLEAQALGSLRDPMNLGGVVAVRTVEALANAIERVAENARPAKPLRSV' A
#
# COMPACT_ATOMS: atom_id res chain seq x y z
N MET A 1 -2.32 -6.84 -17.64
CA MET A 1 -2.84 -7.93 -16.79
C MET A 1 -2.10 -8.01 -15.45
N THR A 2 -0.80 -8.36 -15.41
CA THR A 2 -0.06 -8.46 -14.12
C THR A 2 0.04 -7.13 -13.37
N ALA A 3 0.31 -6.03 -14.08
CA ALA A 3 0.32 -4.69 -13.47
C ALA A 3 -1.06 -4.29 -12.91
N ASP A 4 -2.15 -4.63 -13.60
CA ASP A 4 -3.51 -4.31 -13.18
C ASP A 4 -3.91 -5.05 -11.89
N ILE A 5 -3.53 -6.33 -11.78
CA ILE A 5 -3.74 -7.15 -10.57
C ILE A 5 -2.97 -6.58 -9.39
N LEU A 6 -1.69 -6.25 -9.58
CA LEU A 6 -0.86 -5.67 -8.52
C LEU A 6 -1.41 -4.31 -8.06
N SER A 7 -1.85 -3.46 -8.98
CA SER A 7 -2.49 -2.19 -8.62
C SER A 7 -3.80 -2.38 -7.84
N SER A 8 -4.60 -3.40 -8.15
CA SER A 8 -5.80 -3.74 -7.37
C SER A 8 -5.46 -4.14 -5.95
N ILE A 9 -4.44 -5.01 -5.77
CA ILE A 9 -3.97 -5.43 -4.44
C ILE A 9 -3.46 -4.23 -3.64
N ALA A 10 -2.72 -3.32 -4.26
CA ALA A 10 -2.25 -2.10 -3.58
C ALA A 10 -3.41 -1.21 -3.11
N ALA A 11 -4.49 -1.09 -3.90
CA ALA A 11 -5.66 -0.33 -3.52
C ALA A 11 -6.39 -0.95 -2.31
N GLU A 12 -6.57 -2.28 -2.30
CA GLU A 12 -7.17 -2.99 -1.17
C GLU A 12 -6.35 -2.82 0.12
N LEU A 13 -5.02 -2.93 0.03
CA LEU A 13 -4.13 -2.72 1.16
C LEU A 13 -4.22 -1.29 1.72
N ARG A 14 -4.36 -0.27 0.85
CA ARG A 14 -4.55 1.12 1.31
C ARG A 14 -5.84 1.31 2.09
N VAL A 15 -6.94 0.70 1.64
CA VAL A 15 -8.20 0.73 2.38
C VAL A 15 -8.02 0.10 3.77
N GLU A 16 -7.30 -1.01 3.85
CA GLU A 16 -7.01 -1.67 5.13
C GLU A 16 -6.09 -0.83 6.02
N VAL A 17 -5.07 -0.15 5.45
CA VAL A 17 -4.24 0.82 6.19
C VAL A 17 -5.10 1.92 6.80
N SER A 18 -5.97 2.56 6.01
CA SER A 18 -6.84 3.63 6.52
C SER A 18 -7.80 3.12 7.61
N ARG A 19 -8.27 1.87 7.51
CA ARG A 19 -9.09 1.22 8.55
C ARG A 19 -8.29 1.02 9.84
N LEU A 20 -7.07 0.50 9.73
CA LEU A 20 -6.17 0.26 10.85
C LEU A 20 -5.69 1.55 11.50
N GLU A 21 -5.44 2.61 10.71
CA GLU A 21 -5.11 3.95 11.20
C GLU A 21 -6.27 4.56 11.98
N ALA A 22 -7.50 4.47 11.46
CA ALA A 22 -8.68 4.96 12.17
C ALA A 22 -8.89 4.20 13.50
N GLN A 23 -8.62 2.90 13.53
CA GLN A 23 -8.65 2.09 14.75
C GLN A 23 -7.52 2.48 15.72
N ALA A 24 -6.29 2.65 15.23
CA ALA A 24 -5.15 3.06 16.02
C ALA A 24 -5.32 4.48 16.58
N LEU A 25 -5.88 5.42 15.82
CA LEU A 25 -6.27 6.76 16.27
C LEU A 25 -7.39 6.72 17.31
N GLY A 26 -8.38 5.84 17.12
CA GLY A 26 -9.39 5.56 18.16
C GLY A 26 -8.78 4.99 19.44
N SER A 27 -7.71 4.19 19.32
CA SER A 27 -6.97 3.59 20.43
C SER A 27 -5.84 4.45 20.99
N LEU A 28 -5.47 5.59 20.39
CA LEU A 28 -4.38 6.47 20.84
C LEU A 28 -4.67 7.20 22.16
N ARG A 29 -5.84 6.95 22.78
CA ARG A 29 -6.06 7.21 24.22
C ARG A 29 -5.23 6.27 25.12
N ASP A 30 -4.66 5.21 24.57
CA ASP A 30 -3.82 4.25 25.28
C ASP A 30 -2.38 4.23 24.70
N PRO A 31 -1.42 4.91 25.35
CA PRO A 31 -0.06 5.09 24.84
C PRO A 31 0.76 3.79 24.76
N MET A 32 0.23 2.66 25.24
CA MET A 32 0.89 1.34 25.15
C MET A 32 0.58 0.55 23.86
N ASN A 33 -0.29 1.04 22.97
CA ASN A 33 -0.66 0.27 21.76
C ASN A 33 0.35 0.41 20.59
N LEU A 34 1.63 0.14 20.88
CA LEU A 34 2.73 0.15 19.89
C LEU A 34 2.54 -0.91 18.79
N GLY A 35 1.86 -2.02 19.10
CA GLY A 35 1.57 -3.09 18.13
C GLY A 35 0.69 -2.63 16.97
N GLY A 36 -0.35 -1.82 17.25
CA GLY A 36 -1.21 -1.25 16.21
C GLY A 36 -0.46 -0.30 15.27
N VAL A 37 0.43 0.53 15.81
CA VAL A 37 1.24 1.48 15.01
C VAL A 37 2.24 0.74 14.10
N VAL A 38 2.87 -0.33 14.58
CA VAL A 38 3.79 -1.14 13.77
C VAL A 38 3.04 -1.88 12.66
N ALA A 39 1.86 -2.41 12.94
CA ALA A 39 1.02 -3.09 11.95
C ALA A 39 0.65 -2.15 10.81
N VAL A 40 0.12 -0.96 11.11
CA VAL A 40 -0.22 0.07 10.12
C VAL A 40 0.96 0.38 9.18
N ARG A 41 2.13 0.70 9.75
CA ARG A 41 3.33 1.05 8.97
C ARG A 41 3.81 -0.10 8.08
N THR A 42 3.66 -1.33 8.55
CA THR A 42 4.05 -2.53 7.79
C THR A 42 3.14 -2.73 6.57
N VAL A 43 1.83 -2.55 6.74
CA VAL A 43 0.87 -2.67 5.63
C VAL A 43 1.06 -1.54 4.60
N GLU A 44 1.33 -0.30 5.06
CA GLU A 44 1.63 0.83 4.16
C GLU A 44 2.89 0.60 3.33
N ALA A 45 3.97 0.12 3.96
CA ALA A 45 5.21 -0.23 3.26
C ALA A 45 5.00 -1.32 2.19
N LEU A 46 4.14 -2.31 2.48
CA LEU A 46 3.79 -3.36 1.54
C LEU A 46 2.98 -2.84 0.34
N ALA A 47 1.98 -1.98 0.57
CA ALA A 47 1.20 -1.37 -0.51
C ALA A 47 2.11 -0.56 -1.46
N ASN A 48 3.01 0.25 -0.90
CA ASN A 48 3.98 1.03 -1.68
C ASN A 48 4.96 0.15 -2.47
N ALA A 49 5.36 -1.00 -1.92
CA ALA A 49 6.21 -1.94 -2.64
C ALA A 49 5.50 -2.55 -3.85
N ILE A 50 4.22 -2.92 -3.69
CA ILE A 50 3.40 -3.48 -4.75
C ILE A 50 3.20 -2.48 -5.89
N GLU A 51 2.95 -1.20 -5.60
CA GLU A 51 2.84 -0.18 -6.64
C GLU A 51 4.12 -0.02 -7.46
N ARG A 52 5.30 -0.02 -6.81
CA ARG A 52 6.58 0.04 -7.52
C ARG A 52 6.77 -1.16 -8.45
N VAL A 53 6.38 -2.35 -8.01
CA VAL A 53 6.42 -3.56 -8.85
C VAL A 53 5.41 -3.44 -10.00
N ALA A 54 4.20 -2.93 -9.75
CA ALA A 54 3.18 -2.70 -10.78
C ALA A 54 3.66 -1.69 -11.84
N GLU A 55 4.34 -0.62 -11.43
CA GLU A 55 4.97 0.35 -12.33
C GLU A 55 6.05 -0.25 -13.20
N ASN A 56 6.98 -1.01 -12.61
CA ASN A 56 8.04 -1.68 -13.36
C ASN A 56 7.52 -2.78 -14.29
N ALA A 57 6.37 -3.37 -13.96
CA ALA A 57 5.70 -4.37 -14.80
C ALA A 57 4.88 -3.75 -15.94
N ARG A 58 4.69 -2.42 -15.98
CA ARG A 58 4.05 -1.76 -17.12
C ARG A 58 5.01 -1.72 -18.30
N PRO A 59 4.59 -2.16 -19.51
CA PRO A 59 5.45 -2.08 -20.68
C PRO A 59 5.81 -0.63 -20.96
N ALA A 60 7.12 -0.36 -21.12
CA ALA A 60 7.59 0.96 -21.52
C ALA A 60 6.93 1.33 -22.86
N LYS A 61 6.32 2.52 -22.91
CA LYS A 61 5.72 3.04 -24.14
C LYS A 61 6.82 3.05 -25.22
N PRO A 62 6.63 2.44 -26.39
CA PRO A 62 7.67 2.44 -27.41
C PRO A 62 8.01 3.89 -27.74
N LEU A 63 9.28 4.25 -27.56
CA LEU A 63 9.82 5.48 -28.10
C LEU A 63 9.56 5.40 -29.61
N ARG A 64 8.68 6.25 -30.14
CA ARG A 64 8.44 6.32 -31.58
C ARG A 64 9.80 6.51 -32.24
N SER A 65 10.27 5.49 -32.97
CA SER A 65 11.47 5.60 -33.79
C SER A 65 11.17 6.60 -34.90
N VAL A 66 12.02 7.62 -34.98
CA VAL A 66 12.03 8.64 -36.05
C VAL A 66 12.18 8.00 -37.41
#